data_AF-A0A137RFI1-F1
#
_entry.id   AF-A0A137RFI1-F1
#
_cell.length_a   1.000
_cell.length_b   1.000
_cell.length_c   1.000
_cell.angle_alpha   90.00
_cell.angle_beta   90.00
_cell.angle_gamma   90.00
#
_symmetry.space_group_name_H-M   'P 1'
#
loop_
_entity.id
_entity.type
_entity.pdbx_description
1 polymer ?
#
loop_
_entity_poly.entity_id
_entity_poly.type
_entity_poly.pdbx_seq_one_letter_code
_entity_poly.pdbx_strand_id
1 'polypeptide(L)'
;MGVFLIIVGVVVKHFKLYFLIAGYNTMSEAYKEKVNIEKVATLLRSVMVFMGLALILLALASSYNDKPEITDYLFFPIVIGSVIYLIVKSNSKAYKK
;
A
#
# COMPACT_ATOMS: atom_id res chain seq x y z
N MET A 1 10.68 9.14 -0.99
CA MET A 1 9.72 8.17 -0.41
C MET A 1 8.56 7.84 -1.33
N GLY A 2 7.78 8.82 -1.82
CA GLY A 2 6.57 8.54 -2.63
C GLY A 2 6.83 7.75 -3.94
N VAL A 3 7.84 8.12 -4.72
CA VAL A 3 8.24 7.39 -5.94
C VAL A 3 8.62 5.94 -5.64
N PHE A 4 9.35 5.70 -4.55
CA PHE A 4 9.72 4.37 -4.11
C PHE A 4 8.49 3.49 -3.83
N LEU A 5 7.49 4.01 -3.12
CA LEU A 5 6.24 3.29 -2.85
C LEU A 5 5.51 2.90 -4.14
N ILE A 6 5.42 3.83 -5.09
CA ILE A 6 4.80 3.57 -6.41
C ILE A 6 5.53 2.42 -7.11
N ILE A 7 6.86 2.48 -7.18
CA ILE A 7 7.68 1.44 -7.83
C ILE A 7 7.49 0.09 -7.14
N VAL A 8 7.60 0.02 -5.82
CA VAL A 8 7.44 -1.25 -5.09
C VAL A 8 6.06 -1.85 -5.33
N GLY A 9 4.99 -1.05 -5.25
CA GLY A 9 3.63 -1.53 -5.51
C GLY A 9 3.46 -2.10 -6.92
N VAL A 10 4.00 -1.42 -7.93
CA VAL A 10 3.96 -1.87 -9.33
C VAL A 10 4.77 -3.15 -9.50
N VAL A 11 6.00 -3.19 -8.98
CA VAL A 11 6.89 -4.34 -9.13
C VAL A 11 6.32 -5.58 -8.44
N VAL A 12 5.81 -5.47 -7.21
CA VAL A 12 5.21 -6.60 -6.47
C VAL A 12 4.05 -7.23 -7.25
N LYS A 13 3.18 -6.41 -7.84
CA LYS A 13 2.05 -6.90 -8.63
C LYS A 13 2.52 -7.57 -9.92
N HIS A 14 3.33 -6.88 -10.72
CA HIS A 14 3.62 -7.28 -12.10
C HIS A 14 4.68 -8.38 -12.20
N PHE A 15 5.66 -8.40 -11.29
CA PHE A 15 6.69 -9.46 -11.22
C PHE A 15 6.32 -10.58 -10.24
N LYS A 16 5.08 -10.58 -9.73
CA LYS A 16 4.55 -11.59 -8.81
C LYS A 16 5.44 -11.84 -7.57
N LEU A 17 6.07 -10.79 -7.04
CA LEU A 17 6.93 -10.88 -5.84
C LEU A 17 6.09 -10.99 -4.55
N TYR A 18 5.13 -11.93 -4.52
CA TYR A 18 4.15 -12.07 -3.43
C TYR A 18 4.78 -12.50 -2.10
N PHE A 19 5.99 -13.07 -2.13
CA PHE A 19 6.77 -13.37 -0.93
C PHE A 19 7.09 -12.11 -0.10
N LEU A 20 7.04 -10.91 -0.70
CA LEU A 20 7.19 -9.64 0.02
C LEU A 20 5.95 -9.27 0.86
N ILE A 21 4.80 -9.91 0.62
CA ILE A 21 3.59 -9.72 1.40
C ILE A 21 3.70 -10.61 2.64
N ALA A 22 4.25 -10.07 3.72
CA ALA A 22 4.62 -10.83 4.93
C ALA A 22 3.50 -11.75 5.43
N GLY A 23 2.27 -11.25 5.55
CA GLY A 23 1.12 -12.04 6.00
C GLY A 23 0.72 -13.19 5.07
N TYR A 24 1.07 -13.12 3.79
CA TYR A 24 0.92 -14.24 2.84
C TYR A 24 2.13 -15.18 2.89
N ASN A 25 3.35 -14.64 2.99
CA ASN A 25 4.58 -15.42 3.01
C ASN A 25 4.70 -16.34 4.23
N THR A 26 4.24 -15.90 5.40
CA THR A 26 4.28 -16.68 6.66
C THR A 26 3.07 -17.60 6.85
N MET A 27 2.09 -17.54 5.96
CA MET A 27 0.88 -18.35 6.01
C MET A 27 1.19 -19.80 5.58
N SER A 28 0.54 -20.81 6.18
CA SER A 28 0.68 -22.18 5.71
C SER A 28 0.04 -22.39 4.33
N GLU A 29 0.51 -23.38 3.58
CA GLU A 29 0.03 -23.65 2.21
C GLU A 29 -1.50 -23.81 2.13
N ALA A 30 -2.10 -24.54 3.08
CA ALA A 30 -3.56 -24.74 3.15
C ALA A 30 -4.37 -23.44 3.33
N TYR A 31 -3.77 -22.39 3.92
CA TYR A 31 -4.41 -21.08 4.02
C TYR A 31 -4.08 -20.20 2.82
N LYS A 32 -2.85 -20.26 2.26
CA LYS A 32 -2.49 -19.54 1.03
C LYS A 32 -3.43 -19.90 -0.12
N GLU A 33 -3.80 -21.17 -0.23
CA GLU A 33 -4.73 -21.64 -1.26
C GLU A 33 -6.10 -20.93 -1.21
N LYS A 34 -6.54 -20.49 -0.02
CA LYS A 34 -7.82 -19.80 0.20
C LYS A 34 -7.75 -18.30 -0.09
N VAL A 35 -6.56 -17.75 -0.40
CA VAL A 35 -6.36 -16.32 -0.65
C VAL A 35 -6.27 -16.06 -2.14
N ASN A 36 -7.03 -15.09 -2.64
CA ASN A 36 -6.85 -14.57 -3.98
C ASN A 36 -5.67 -13.58 -4.00
N ILE A 37 -4.45 -14.12 -4.08
CA ILE A 37 -3.21 -13.36 -3.97
C ILE A 37 -3.07 -12.30 -5.07
N GLU A 38 -3.60 -12.56 -6.28
CA GLU A 38 -3.57 -11.58 -7.38
C GLU A 38 -4.44 -10.35 -7.10
N LYS A 39 -5.62 -10.55 -6.51
CA LYS A 39 -6.45 -9.44 -6.03
C LYS A 39 -5.77 -8.69 -4.89
N VAL A 40 -5.17 -9.39 -3.93
CA VAL A 40 -4.44 -8.76 -2.81
C VAL A 40 -3.26 -7.93 -3.33
N ALA A 41 -2.45 -8.46 -4.25
CA ALA A 41 -1.35 -7.72 -4.87
C ALA A 41 -1.83 -6.52 -5.69
N THR A 42 -2.99 -6.63 -6.34
CA THR A 42 -3.62 -5.50 -7.05
C THR A 42 -4.06 -4.40 -6.08
N LEU A 43 -4.65 -4.77 -4.94
CA LEU A 43 -5.00 -3.83 -3.87
C LEU A 43 -3.75 -3.17 -3.30
N LEU A 44 -2.72 -3.95 -2.95
CA LEU A 44 -1.44 -3.45 -2.46
C LEU A 44 -0.86 -2.41 -3.41
N ARG A 45 -0.75 -2.73 -4.71
CA ARG A 45 -0.30 -1.77 -5.73
C ARG A 45 -1.12 -0.49 -5.68
N SER A 46 -2.45 -0.59 -5.74
CA SER A 46 -3.31 0.60 -5.77
C SER A 46 -3.16 1.46 -4.52
N VAL A 47 -3.05 0.85 -3.33
CA VAL A 47 -2.81 1.57 -2.07
C VAL A 47 -1.43 2.21 -2.04
N MET A 48 -0.37 1.51 -2.47
CA MET A 48 0.98 2.06 -2.52
C MET A 48 1.10 3.20 -3.53
N VAL A 49 0.42 3.11 -4.68
CA VAL A 49 0.35 4.20 -5.66
C VAL A 49 -0.37 5.41 -5.08
N PHE A 50 -1.54 5.20 -4.47
CA PHE A 50 -2.28 6.27 -3.80
C PHE A 50 -1.42 6.95 -2.72
N MET A 51 -0.82 6.17 -1.82
CA MET A 51 0.04 6.67 -0.74
C MET A 51 1.24 7.43 -1.31
N GLY A 52 1.90 6.88 -2.34
CA GLY A 52 3.05 7.52 -2.97
C GLY A 52 2.69 8.84 -3.65
N LEU A 53 1.58 8.90 -4.39
CA LEU A 53 1.08 10.13 -5.00
C LEU A 53 0.66 11.16 -3.94
N ALA A 54 -0.06 10.75 -2.90
CA ALA A 54 -0.46 11.63 -1.81
C ALA A 54 0.75 12.25 -1.11
N LEU A 55 1.81 11.48 -0.85
CA LEU A 55 3.04 11.99 -0.24
C LEU A 55 3.83 12.93 -1.17
N ILE A 56 3.82 12.68 -2.49
CA ILE A 56 4.41 13.61 -3.47
C ILE A 56 3.64 14.93 -3.48
N LEU A 57 2.31 14.88 -3.55
CA LEU A 57 1.46 16.06 -3.52
C LEU A 57 1.60 16.83 -2.20
N LEU A 58 1.71 16.14 -1.07
CA LEU A 58 1.96 16.75 0.23
C LEU A 58 3.28 17.52 0.24
N ALA A 59 4.36 16.92 -0.26
CA ALA A 59 5.66 17.59 -0.34
C ALA A 59 5.64 18.83 -1.24
N LEU A 60 4.98 18.72 -2.41
CA LEU A 60 4.82 19.85 -3.33
C LEU A 60 3.96 20.97 -2.71
N ALA A 61 2.85 20.63 -2.06
CA ALA A 61 1.98 21.59 -1.41
C ALA A 61 2.68 22.29 -0.22
N SER A 62 3.42 21.54 0.59
CA SER A 62 4.18 22.07 1.71
C SER A 62 5.27 23.05 1.25
N SER A 63 6.00 22.70 0.18
CA SER A 63 7.01 23.56 -0.43
C SER A 63 6.41 24.79 -1.11
N TYR A 64 5.28 24.66 -1.80
CA TYR A 64 4.65 25.79 -2.50
C TYR A 64 4.07 26.84 -1.54
N ASN A 65 3.66 26.42 -0.34
CA ASN A 65 3.05 27.31 0.66
C ASN A 65 4.03 27.80 1.73
N ASP A 66 5.31 27.42 1.67
CA ASP A 66 6.32 27.65 2.72
C ASP A 66 5.83 27.24 4.13
N LYS A 67 5.05 26.15 4.19
CA LYS A 67 4.44 25.62 5.42
C LYS A 67 4.86 24.17 5.65
N PRO A 68 6.04 23.92 6.25
CA PRO A 68 6.53 22.57 6.52
C PRO A 68 5.62 21.79 7.47
N GLU A 69 4.89 22.48 8.36
CA GLU A 69 4.05 21.87 9.40
C GLU A 69 2.90 21.04 8.82
N ILE A 70 2.43 21.39 7.61
CA ILE A 70 1.40 20.61 6.88
C ILE A 70 1.86 19.16 6.69
N THR A 71 3.17 18.95 6.45
CA THR A 71 3.74 17.61 6.30
C THR A 71 3.65 16.85 7.62
N ASP A 72 3.97 17.49 8.75
CA ASP A 72 3.94 16.85 10.08
C ASP A 72 2.52 16.40 10.46
N TYR A 73 1.51 17.21 10.13
CA TYR A 73 0.11 16.88 10.41
C TYR A 73 -0.46 15.79 9.50
N LEU A 74 -0.06 15.72 8.23
CA LEU A 74 -0.71 14.86 7.23
C LEU A 74 0.05 13.58 6.91
N PHE A 75 1.36 13.51 7.18
CA PHE A 75 2.17 12.33 6.86
C PHE A 75 1.63 11.06 7.52
N PHE A 76 1.49 11.07 8.85
CA PHE A 76 1.04 9.88 9.59
C PHE A 76 -0.40 9.48 9.27
N PRO A 77 -1.39 10.40 9.20
CA PRO A 77 -2.74 10.05 8.78
C PRO A 77 -2.80 9.39 7.40
N ILE A 78 -2.03 9.88 6.41
CA ILE A 78 -1.97 9.28 5.07
C ILE A 78 -1.42 7.85 5.16
N VAL A 79 -0.31 7.66 5.87
CA VAL A 79 0.34 6.35 5.97
C VAL A 79 -0.52 5.36 6.75
N ILE A 80 -0.93 5.72 7.97
CA ILE A 80 -1.70 4.86 8.87
C ILE A 80 -3.06 4.54 8.25
N GLY A 81 -3.77 5.54 7.72
CA GLY A 81 -5.07 5.34 7.08
C GLY A 81 -4.98 4.40 5.88
N SER A 82 -3.96 4.55 5.04
CA SER A 82 -3.72 3.66 3.90
C SER A 82 -3.39 2.23 4.34
N VAL A 83 -2.59 2.05 5.40
CA VAL A 83 -2.26 0.73 5.96
C VAL A 83 -3.48 0.05 6.57
N ILE A 84 -4.28 0.76 7.37
CA ILE A 84 -5.53 0.24 7.94
C ILE A 84 -6.47 -0.20 6.81
N TYR A 85 -6.67 0.66 5.81
CA TYR A 85 -7.50 0.33 4.65
C TYR A 85 -7.01 -0.93 3.94
N LEU A 86 -5.71 -1.05 3.68
CA LEU A 86 -5.11 -2.22 3.04
C LEU A 86 -5.40 -3.49 3.83
N ILE A 87 -5.13 -3.50 5.14
CA ILE A 87 -5.31 -4.67 6.02
C ILE A 87 -6.79 -5.07 6.07
N VAL A 88 -7.69 -4.13 6.32
CA VAL A 88 -9.13 -4.41 6.43
C VAL A 88 -9.66 -4.94 5.10
N LYS A 89 -9.33 -4.27 3.99
CA LYS A 89 -9.84 -4.61 2.67
C LYS A 89 -9.29 -5.97 2.20
N SER A 90 -7.98 -6.24 2.37
CA SER A 90 -7.36 -7.51 1.96
C SER A 90 -7.89 -8.72 2.72
N ASN A 91 -8.43 -8.55 3.92
CA ASN A 91 -9.01 -9.64 4.72
C ASN A 91 -10.52 -9.83 4.50
N SER A 92 -11.17 -8.97 3.72
CA SER A 92 -12.59 -9.08 3.41
C SER A 92 -12.91 -10.27 2.50
N LYS A 93 -14.18 -10.69 2.46
CA LYS A 93 -14.65 -11.81 1.62
C LYS A 93 -14.29 -11.64 0.13
N ALA A 94 -14.14 -10.41 -0.35
CA ALA A 94 -13.80 -10.12 -1.75
C ALA A 94 -12.41 -10.62 -2.21
N TYR A 95 -11.53 -10.95 -1.26
CA TYR A 95 -10.14 -11.37 -1.49
C TYR A 95 -9.88 -12.83 -1.10
N LYS A 96 -10.93 -13.55 -0.69
CA LYS A 96 -10.89 -15.00 -0.53
C LYS A 96 -11.19 -15.66 -1.88
N LYS A 97 -10.66 -16.87 -2.09
CA LYS A 97 -11.07 -17.72 -3.22
C LYS A 97 -12.43 -18.36 -2.94
#